data_AF-A0A2T6CX36-F1
#
_entry.id   AF-A0A2T6CX36-F1
#
_cell.length_a   1.000
_cell.length_b   1.000
_cell.length_c   1.000
_cell.angle_alpha   90.00
_cell.angle_beta   90.00
_cell.angle_gamma   90.00
#
_symmetry.space_group_name_H-M   'P 1'
#
loop_
_entity.id
_entity.type
_entity.pdbx_description
1 polymer ?
#
loop_
_entity_poly.entity_id
_entity_poly.type
_entity_poly.pdbx_seq_one_letter_code
_entity_poly.pdbx_strand_id
1 'polypeptide(L)'
;MAANTFIDWLKRSKRLAFENPLKSVEKISEAGTQTYERRPLSEDELGALIRVAGKRGVVYLTAAHTGLRRNEMRTLTRADLSLDSDAPYVAVRPKNAKNKKLQPIPLHPEVAEALKKLRADAAPEMTDKVFGDLYPTWKGFRNDLKLAGIKNADDPSGKVRFHSLRHTLNHRLQENGVVPTMAQHLMRHSNISLTTRTYINAASLPLADALKKVPAILSPAKSATPIATPALVAASPTLSQVDKEYSKEELLKFLETNDLSHPMTLPVMPCTDKGKGCAIQGSNL
;
A
#
# COMPACT_ATOMS: atom_id res chain seq x y z
N MET A 1 18.00 10.35 12.81
CA MET A 1 16.77 10.89 13.45
C MET A 1 16.91 11.05 14.96
N ALA A 2 17.49 10.08 15.68
CA ALA A 2 17.59 10.12 17.15
C ALA A 2 18.40 11.30 17.74
N ALA A 3 19.51 11.69 17.12
CA ALA A 3 20.39 12.75 17.65
C ALA A 3 19.73 14.14 17.66
N ASN A 4 19.13 14.58 16.54
CA ASN A 4 18.41 15.86 16.49
C ASN A 4 17.24 15.90 17.48
N THR A 5 16.46 14.83 17.59
CA THR A 5 15.34 14.77 18.55
C THR A 5 15.81 14.82 20.00
N PHE A 6 16.96 14.23 20.32
CA PHE A 6 17.58 14.32 21.65
C PHE A 6 18.08 15.73 21.95
N ILE A 7 18.75 16.39 21.00
CA ILE A 7 19.22 17.77 21.16
C ILE A 7 18.05 18.75 21.30
N ASP A 8 17.00 18.58 20.50
CA ASP A 8 15.78 19.39 20.62
C ASP A 8 15.07 19.15 21.97
N TRP A 9 15.12 17.93 22.51
CA TRP A 9 14.67 17.66 23.87
C TRP A 9 15.55 18.36 24.91
N LEU A 10 16.88 18.34 24.78
CA LEU A 10 17.81 19.05 25.68
C LEU A 10 17.59 20.56 25.67
N LYS A 11 17.36 21.17 24.48
CA LYS A 11 16.98 22.58 24.36
C LYS A 11 15.66 22.87 25.09
N ARG A 12 14.61 22.09 24.83
CA ARG A 12 13.30 22.26 25.48
C ARG A 12 13.33 22.07 27.00
N SER A 13 14.16 21.14 27.48
CA SER A 13 14.36 20.88 28.91
C SER A 13 15.38 21.82 29.55
N LYS A 14 15.82 22.87 28.84
CA LYS A 14 16.79 23.88 29.30
C LYS A 14 18.13 23.30 29.79
N ARG A 15 18.49 22.11 29.30
CA ARG A 15 19.76 21.41 29.57
C ARG A 15 20.86 21.77 28.57
N LEU A 16 20.49 22.45 27.48
CA LEU A 16 21.39 22.97 26.47
C LEU A 16 21.03 24.44 26.20
N ALA A 17 22.02 25.33 26.28
CA ALA A 17 21.84 26.77 26.13
C ALA A 17 22.14 27.31 24.72
N PHE A 18 22.70 26.49 23.82
CA PHE A 18 23.08 26.90 22.47
C PHE A 18 22.21 26.26 21.38
N GLU A 19 22.31 26.79 20.15
CA GLU A 19 21.64 26.28 18.96
C GLU A 19 22.00 24.80 18.71
N ASN A 20 21.12 24.03 18.05
CA ASN A 20 21.39 22.63 17.77
C ASN A 20 22.60 22.54 16.80
N PRO A 21 23.75 21.97 17.21
CA PRO A 21 24.95 21.93 16.36
C PRO A 21 24.80 21.01 15.15
N LEU A 22 23.78 20.15 15.14
CA LEU A 22 23.46 19.25 14.04
C LEU A 22 22.34 19.78 13.13
N LYS A 23 21.96 21.06 13.27
CA LYS A 23 20.90 21.69 12.48
C LYS A 23 21.25 21.78 10.99
N SER A 24 22.52 22.01 10.68
CA SER A 24 23.06 22.06 9.32
C SER A 24 23.53 20.70 8.80
N VAL A 25 23.51 19.66 9.64
CA VAL A 25 23.88 18.31 9.23
C VAL A 25 22.71 17.70 8.47
N GLU A 26 22.85 17.66 7.15
CA GLU A 26 21.90 16.99 6.29
C GLU A 26 21.83 15.50 6.63
N LYS A 27 20.64 14.93 6.50
CA LYS A 27 20.51 13.48 6.63
C LYS A 27 21.26 12.85 5.47
N ILE A 28 22.14 11.90 5.79
CA ILE A 28 22.68 11.00 4.77
C ILE A 28 21.48 10.38 4.05
N SER A 29 21.46 10.53 2.73
CA SER A 29 20.43 9.93 1.91
C SER A 29 20.47 8.42 2.13
N GLU A 30 19.37 7.85 2.63
CA GLU A 30 19.18 6.39 2.70
C GLU A 30 18.82 5.81 1.33
N ALA A 31 18.83 6.62 0.26
CA ALA A 31 18.68 6.15 -1.11
C ALA A 31 19.85 5.20 -1.43
N GLY A 32 19.53 3.95 -1.77
CA GLY A 32 20.52 2.88 -1.95
C GLY A 32 20.88 2.12 -0.66
N THR A 33 20.42 2.53 0.53
CA THR A 33 20.63 1.79 1.80
C THR A 33 19.55 0.72 2.04
N GLN A 34 18.56 0.61 1.15
CA GLN A 34 17.62 -0.51 1.18
C GLN A 34 18.38 -1.79 0.90
N THR A 35 18.70 -2.53 1.97
CA THR A 35 19.49 -3.77 1.88
C THR A 35 18.75 -4.87 1.11
N TYR A 36 17.44 -4.71 0.90
CA TYR A 36 16.62 -5.58 0.07
C TYR A 36 15.23 -4.97 -0.19
N GLU A 37 14.65 -5.24 -1.35
CA GLU A 37 13.26 -4.90 -1.67
C GLU A 37 12.29 -5.97 -1.18
N ARG A 38 11.08 -5.56 -0.77
CA ARG A 38 10.00 -6.48 -0.35
C ARG A 38 8.98 -6.57 -1.45
N ARG A 39 8.54 -7.79 -1.76
CA ARG A 39 7.44 -8.02 -2.69
C ARG A 39 6.17 -8.52 -2.02
N PRO A 40 4.98 -8.24 -2.60
CA PRO A 40 3.75 -8.93 -2.26
C PRO A 40 3.78 -10.37 -2.79
N LEU A 41 2.93 -11.23 -2.22
CA LEU A 41 2.68 -12.57 -2.76
C LEU A 41 1.59 -12.49 -3.84
N SER A 42 1.66 -13.35 -4.86
CA SER A 42 0.53 -13.56 -5.78
C SER A 42 -0.61 -14.32 -5.09
N GLU A 43 -1.81 -14.33 -5.69
CA GLU A 43 -2.95 -15.12 -5.18
C GLU A 43 -2.60 -16.62 -5.08
N ASP A 44 -1.89 -17.17 -6.08
CA ASP A 44 -1.47 -18.57 -6.10
C ASP A 44 -0.45 -18.88 -4.99
N GLU A 45 0.54 -18.01 -4.81
CA GLU A 45 1.55 -18.16 -3.74
C GLU A 45 0.90 -18.04 -2.36
N LEU A 46 0.01 -17.07 -2.17
CA LEU A 46 -0.71 -16.88 -0.91
C LEU A 46 -1.59 -18.11 -0.61
N GLY A 47 -2.33 -18.60 -1.59
CA GLY A 47 -3.14 -19.81 -1.47
C GLY A 47 -2.29 -21.04 -1.17
N ALA A 48 -1.16 -21.22 -1.84
CA ALA A 48 -0.22 -22.30 -1.59
C ALA A 48 0.34 -22.23 -0.16
N LEU A 49 0.78 -21.06 0.29
CA LEU A 49 1.28 -20.83 1.64
C LEU A 49 0.24 -21.16 2.72
N ILE A 50 -1.01 -20.74 2.53
CA ILE A 50 -2.10 -21.04 3.49
C ILE A 50 -2.36 -22.55 3.56
N ARG A 51 -2.37 -23.24 2.41
CA ARG A 51 -2.62 -24.70 2.33
C ARG A 51 -1.52 -25.52 3.00
N VAL A 52 -0.25 -25.26 2.70
CA VAL A 52 0.88 -26.05 3.24
C VAL A 52 1.11 -25.82 4.73
N ALA A 53 0.66 -24.69 5.27
CA ALA A 53 0.87 -24.32 6.67
C ALA A 53 -0.04 -25.09 7.67
N GLY A 54 -1.00 -25.88 7.17
CA GLY A 54 -1.94 -26.64 8.01
C GLY A 54 -2.68 -25.72 8.99
N LYS A 55 -2.66 -26.06 10.30
CA LYS A 55 -3.29 -25.25 11.35
C LYS A 55 -2.79 -23.80 11.41
N ARG A 56 -1.55 -23.53 10.96
CA ARG A 56 -1.01 -22.15 10.91
C ARG A 56 -1.56 -21.33 9.75
N GLY A 57 -2.20 -21.96 8.76
CA GLY A 57 -2.78 -21.29 7.59
C GLY A 57 -3.72 -20.15 7.95
N VAL A 58 -4.50 -20.29 9.03
CA VAL A 58 -5.39 -19.24 9.56
C VAL A 58 -4.65 -17.95 9.94
N VAL A 59 -3.39 -18.05 10.39
CA VAL A 59 -2.55 -16.89 10.73
C VAL A 59 -2.22 -16.10 9.46
N TYR A 60 -1.86 -16.80 8.38
CA TYR A 60 -1.50 -16.20 7.10
C TYR A 60 -2.72 -15.61 6.40
N LEU A 61 -3.83 -16.35 6.39
CA LEU A 61 -5.11 -15.89 5.88
C LEU A 61 -5.55 -14.60 6.58
N THR A 62 -5.51 -14.57 7.90
CA THR A 62 -5.88 -13.38 8.69
C THR A 62 -4.94 -12.22 8.41
N ALA A 63 -3.62 -12.43 8.37
CA ALA A 63 -2.65 -11.37 8.10
C ALA A 63 -2.83 -10.76 6.70
N ALA A 64 -3.11 -11.59 5.70
CA ALA A 64 -3.28 -11.18 4.30
C ALA A 64 -4.63 -10.48 4.01
N HIS A 65 -5.62 -10.62 4.89
CA HIS A 65 -6.94 -9.98 4.73
C HIS A 65 -7.18 -8.79 5.67
N THR A 66 -6.50 -8.74 6.82
CA THR A 66 -6.66 -7.65 7.80
C THR A 66 -5.52 -6.63 7.75
N GLY A 67 -4.36 -7.02 7.19
CA GLY A 67 -3.18 -6.19 7.14
C GLY A 67 -2.61 -5.85 8.52
N LEU A 68 -3.00 -6.54 9.60
CA LEU A 68 -2.48 -6.28 10.95
C LEU A 68 -0.94 -6.33 10.99
N ARG A 69 -0.32 -5.41 11.73
CA ARG A 69 1.15 -5.42 11.93
C ARG A 69 1.56 -6.67 12.69
N ARG A 70 2.83 -7.07 12.57
CA ARG A 70 3.38 -8.28 13.21
C ARG A 70 3.05 -8.36 14.71
N ASN A 71 3.26 -7.27 15.45
CA ASN A 71 2.96 -7.23 16.89
C ASN A 71 1.47 -7.20 17.19
N GLU A 72 0.65 -6.54 16.35
CA GLU A 72 -0.81 -6.54 16.46
C GLU A 72 -1.33 -7.99 16.32
N MET A 73 -0.90 -8.71 15.28
CA MET A 73 -1.22 -10.14 15.09
C MET A 73 -0.75 -11.00 16.27
N ARG A 74 0.48 -10.81 16.74
CA ARG A 74 1.09 -11.63 17.81
C ARG A 74 0.41 -11.45 19.17
N THR A 75 -0.17 -10.29 19.43
CA THR A 75 -0.78 -9.95 20.72
C THR A 75 -2.31 -9.99 20.69
N LEU A 76 -2.92 -10.20 19.53
CA LEU A 76 -4.36 -10.27 19.34
C LEU A 76 -5.00 -11.28 20.30
N THR A 77 -5.98 -10.82 21.08
CA THR A 77 -6.73 -11.66 22.03
C THR A 77 -8.13 -11.94 21.51
N ARG A 78 -8.79 -12.97 22.04
CA ARG A 78 -10.15 -13.32 21.62
C ARG A 78 -11.17 -12.21 21.90
N ALA A 79 -10.98 -11.44 22.98
CA ALA A 79 -11.76 -10.23 23.27
C ALA A 79 -11.66 -9.13 22.19
N ASP A 80 -10.62 -9.14 21.36
CA ASP A 80 -10.46 -8.18 20.26
C ASP A 80 -11.31 -8.57 19.03
N LEU A 81 -11.92 -9.76 19.01
CA LEU A 81 -12.68 -10.29 17.89
C LEU A 81 -14.19 -10.23 18.16
N SER A 82 -14.94 -9.62 17.24
CA SER A 82 -16.39 -9.76 17.17
C SER A 82 -16.72 -10.59 15.92
N LEU A 83 -17.03 -11.88 16.12
CA LEU A 83 -17.29 -12.84 15.04
C LEU A 83 -18.77 -13.15 14.83
N ASP A 84 -19.60 -12.89 15.83
CA ASP A 84 -21.01 -13.28 15.88
C ASP A 84 -21.95 -12.14 15.46
N SER A 85 -21.41 -11.02 14.95
CA SER A 85 -22.17 -9.87 14.44
C SER A 85 -22.38 -9.96 12.92
N ASP A 86 -23.38 -9.23 12.40
CA ASP A 86 -23.66 -9.14 10.95
C ASP A 86 -22.47 -8.58 10.14
N ALA A 87 -21.64 -7.75 10.78
CA ALA A 87 -20.40 -7.24 10.24
C ALA A 87 -19.23 -7.61 11.16
N PRO A 88 -18.66 -8.82 11.02
CA PRO A 88 -17.56 -9.27 11.86
C PRO A 88 -16.35 -8.33 11.77
N TYR A 89 -15.69 -8.06 12.89
CA TYR A 89 -14.57 -7.12 12.93
C TYR A 89 -13.50 -7.47 13.96
N VAL A 90 -12.31 -6.90 13.76
CA VAL A 90 -11.18 -6.93 14.70
C VAL A 90 -10.98 -5.55 15.30
N ALA A 91 -11.08 -5.44 16.62
CA ALA A 91 -10.77 -4.24 17.37
C ALA A 91 -9.27 -4.18 17.70
N VAL A 92 -8.54 -3.23 17.11
CA VAL A 92 -7.11 -3.07 17.43
C VAL A 92 -6.90 -2.16 18.62
N ARG A 93 -6.35 -2.72 19.71
CA ARG A 93 -6.10 -2.02 20.95
C ARG A 93 -5.18 -0.79 20.80
N PRO A 94 -5.47 0.33 21.49
CA PRO A 94 -4.68 1.56 21.45
C PRO A 94 -3.20 1.40 21.81
N LYS A 95 -2.84 0.44 22.67
CA LYS A 95 -1.44 0.15 23.04
C LYS A 95 -0.59 -0.30 21.84
N ASN A 96 -1.23 -0.88 20.83
CA ASN A 96 -0.59 -1.37 19.61
C ASN A 96 -0.80 -0.43 18.41
N ALA A 97 -1.84 0.41 18.44
CA ALA A 97 -2.08 1.42 17.42
C ALA A 97 -1.26 2.69 17.70
N LYS A 98 -0.35 3.03 16.79
CA LYS A 98 0.51 4.24 16.87
C LYS A 98 -0.28 5.55 17.13
N ASN A 99 -1.59 5.57 16.85
CA ASN A 99 -2.45 6.75 16.98
C ASN A 99 -3.41 6.74 18.18
N LYS A 100 -3.31 5.81 19.15
CA LYS A 100 -4.17 5.71 20.35
C LYS A 100 -5.69 5.68 20.11
N LYS A 101 -6.17 5.64 18.86
CA LYS A 101 -7.58 5.52 18.49
C LYS A 101 -7.92 4.05 18.22
N LEU A 102 -9.01 3.56 18.80
CA LEU A 102 -9.58 2.26 18.46
C LEU A 102 -10.09 2.34 17.01
N GLN A 103 -9.59 1.46 16.14
CA GLN A 103 -10.03 1.39 14.75
C GLN A 103 -10.44 -0.06 14.44
N PRO A 104 -11.75 -0.35 14.31
CA PRO A 104 -12.21 -1.67 13.91
C PRO A 104 -11.82 -1.93 12.45
N ILE A 105 -11.33 -3.14 12.16
CA ILE A 105 -11.17 -3.63 10.79
C ILE A 105 -12.30 -4.62 10.50
N PRO A 106 -13.12 -4.40 9.46
CA PRO A 106 -14.07 -5.41 9.01
C PRO A 106 -13.33 -6.67 8.55
N LEU A 107 -13.84 -7.84 8.93
CA LEU A 107 -13.30 -9.13 8.54
C LEU A 107 -13.93 -9.60 7.23
N HIS A 108 -13.10 -10.14 6.35
CA HIS A 108 -13.58 -10.89 5.20
C HIS A 108 -14.34 -12.15 5.69
N PRO A 109 -15.46 -12.54 5.06
CA PRO A 109 -16.26 -13.69 5.50
C PRO A 109 -15.43 -14.98 5.67
N GLU A 110 -14.51 -15.25 4.74
CA GLU A 110 -13.61 -16.41 4.81
C GLU A 110 -12.74 -16.41 6.08
N VAL A 111 -12.26 -15.23 6.50
CA VAL A 111 -11.45 -15.08 7.71
C VAL A 111 -12.31 -15.27 8.94
N ALA A 112 -13.52 -14.70 8.95
CA ALA A 112 -14.45 -14.85 10.07
C ALA A 112 -14.77 -16.33 10.31
N GLU A 113 -15.07 -17.08 9.26
CA GLU A 113 -15.33 -18.52 9.35
C GLU A 113 -14.11 -19.33 9.78
N ALA A 114 -12.92 -19.01 9.27
CA ALA A 114 -11.68 -19.66 9.71
C ALA A 114 -11.38 -19.39 11.20
N LEU A 115 -11.63 -18.17 11.68
CA LEU A 115 -11.47 -17.81 13.09
C LEU A 115 -12.53 -18.44 13.99
N LYS A 116 -13.77 -18.60 13.52
CA LYS A 116 -14.83 -19.32 14.24
C LYS A 116 -14.47 -20.80 14.41
N LYS A 117 -13.96 -21.46 13.37
CA LYS A 117 -13.46 -22.85 13.45
C LYS A 117 -12.32 -22.98 14.47
N LEU A 118 -11.35 -22.05 14.43
CA LEU A 118 -10.27 -21.98 15.42
C LEU A 118 -10.77 -21.73 16.86
N ARG A 119 -11.94 -21.08 17.02
CA ARG A 119 -12.60 -20.91 18.33
C ARG A 119 -13.30 -22.17 18.80
N ALA A 120 -13.87 -22.98 17.91
CA ALA A 120 -14.59 -24.21 18.29
C ALA A 120 -13.65 -25.31 18.82
N ASP A 121 -12.40 -25.33 18.37
CA ASP A 121 -11.42 -26.37 18.73
C ASP A 121 -10.88 -26.29 20.17
N ALA A 122 -11.24 -25.26 20.95
CA ALA A 122 -10.87 -25.10 22.36
C ALA A 122 -11.94 -24.29 23.10
N ALA A 123 -12.11 -24.44 24.42
CA ALA A 123 -12.95 -23.59 25.27
C ALA A 123 -12.07 -22.51 25.94
N PRO A 124 -11.80 -21.37 25.28
CA PRO A 124 -10.68 -20.50 25.62
C PRO A 124 -11.19 -19.23 26.31
N GLU A 125 -10.40 -18.67 27.21
CA GLU A 125 -10.75 -17.42 27.87
C GLU A 125 -10.69 -16.24 26.88
N MET A 126 -11.46 -15.18 27.15
CA MET A 126 -11.46 -13.97 26.29
C MET A 126 -10.10 -13.25 26.29
N THR A 127 -9.31 -13.46 27.34
CA THR A 127 -7.94 -12.95 27.53
C THR A 127 -6.90 -13.72 26.72
N ASP A 128 -7.23 -14.92 26.21
CA ASP A 128 -6.30 -15.76 25.48
C ASP A 128 -5.92 -15.16 24.13
N LYS A 129 -4.68 -15.39 23.73
CA LYS A 129 -4.21 -15.04 22.40
C LYS A 129 -4.91 -15.89 21.35
N VAL A 130 -5.38 -15.25 20.28
CA VAL A 130 -6.05 -15.93 19.17
C VAL A 130 -5.15 -16.99 18.53
N PHE A 131 -3.89 -16.62 18.29
CA PHE A 131 -2.95 -17.50 17.59
C PHE A 131 -1.96 -18.22 18.50
N GLY A 132 -1.66 -17.71 19.70
CA GLY A 132 -0.76 -18.36 20.67
C GLY A 132 0.47 -19.02 20.02
N ASP A 133 0.56 -20.33 20.16
CA ASP A 133 1.63 -21.18 19.62
C ASP A 133 1.55 -21.43 18.10
N LEU A 134 0.40 -21.18 17.47
CA LEU A 134 0.26 -21.21 16.01
C LEU A 134 1.00 -20.06 15.35
N TYR A 135 1.27 -18.96 16.08
CA TYR A 135 1.98 -17.83 15.51
C TYR A 135 3.43 -18.21 15.15
N PRO A 136 3.82 -18.14 13.88
CA PRO A 136 5.09 -18.73 13.44
C PRO A 136 6.29 -17.91 13.88
N THR A 137 7.35 -18.61 14.28
CA THR A 137 8.70 -18.04 14.33
C THR A 137 9.21 -17.79 12.91
N TRP A 138 10.31 -17.04 12.75
CA TRP A 138 10.93 -16.86 11.43
C TRP A 138 11.32 -18.20 10.79
N LYS A 139 11.84 -19.15 11.57
CA LYS A 139 12.20 -20.49 11.09
C LYS A 139 10.96 -21.24 10.58
N GLY A 140 9.85 -21.19 11.32
CA GLY A 140 8.57 -21.78 10.90
C GLY A 140 8.05 -21.16 9.60
N PHE A 141 8.00 -19.83 9.54
CA PHE A 141 7.56 -19.12 8.33
C PHE A 141 8.44 -19.42 7.11
N ARG A 142 9.77 -19.47 7.28
CA ARG A 142 10.69 -19.81 6.19
C ARG A 142 10.48 -21.25 5.69
N ASN A 143 10.19 -22.19 6.58
CA ASN A 143 9.86 -23.56 6.20
C ASN A 143 8.55 -23.62 5.42
N ASP A 144 7.52 -22.89 5.87
CA ASP A 144 6.23 -22.83 5.19
C ASP A 144 6.36 -22.20 3.78
N LEU A 145 7.19 -21.16 3.61
CA LEU A 145 7.53 -20.62 2.29
C LEU A 145 8.22 -21.66 1.39
N LYS A 146 9.16 -22.43 1.94
CA LYS A 146 9.87 -23.48 1.19
C LYS A 146 8.91 -24.59 0.74
N LEU A 147 7.99 -25.01 1.63
CA LEU A 147 6.97 -26.02 1.32
C LEU A 147 5.97 -25.51 0.27
N ALA A 148 5.67 -24.22 0.27
CA ALA A 148 4.82 -23.58 -0.74
C ALA A 148 5.53 -23.36 -2.09
N GLY A 149 6.82 -23.69 -2.21
CA GLY A 149 7.60 -23.43 -3.43
C GLY A 149 7.99 -21.96 -3.63
N ILE A 150 7.83 -21.10 -2.62
CA ILE A 150 8.09 -19.67 -2.72
C ILE A 150 9.58 -19.40 -2.51
N LYS A 151 10.25 -18.90 -3.55
CA LYS A 151 11.64 -18.44 -3.48
C LYS A 151 11.72 -17.11 -2.73
N ASN A 152 12.70 -16.96 -1.84
CA ASN A 152 12.78 -15.80 -0.94
C ASN A 152 14.19 -15.23 -0.75
N ALA A 153 15.22 -16.07 -0.64
CA ALA A 153 16.59 -15.58 -0.42
C ALA A 153 17.19 -14.92 -1.68
N ASP A 154 16.89 -15.50 -2.84
CA ASP A 154 17.52 -15.19 -4.14
C ASP A 154 16.50 -14.79 -5.21
N ASP A 155 15.30 -14.37 -4.79
CA ASP A 155 14.26 -13.94 -5.70
C ASP A 155 14.57 -12.51 -6.19
N PRO A 156 14.79 -12.29 -7.51
CA PRO A 156 15.06 -10.97 -8.05
C PRO A 156 13.89 -10.00 -7.85
N SER A 157 12.67 -10.52 -7.68
CA SER A 157 11.48 -9.70 -7.44
C SER A 157 11.38 -9.20 -6.00
N GLY A 158 12.21 -9.70 -5.08
CA GLY A 158 12.31 -9.22 -3.70
C GLY A 158 12.00 -10.26 -2.63
N LYS A 159 12.27 -9.91 -1.37
CA LYS A 159 12.14 -10.82 -0.23
C LYS A 159 10.73 -10.82 0.35
N VAL A 160 10.24 -12.02 0.65
CA VAL A 160 8.99 -12.28 1.36
C VAL A 160 9.28 -12.47 2.87
N ARG A 161 8.76 -11.57 3.70
CA ARG A 161 8.77 -11.70 5.17
C ARG A 161 7.34 -11.71 5.69
N PHE A 162 7.14 -11.92 6.98
CA PHE A 162 5.79 -11.87 7.57
C PHE A 162 5.06 -10.54 7.26
N HIS A 163 5.80 -9.42 7.23
CA HIS A 163 5.22 -8.12 6.87
C HIS A 163 4.81 -8.00 5.39
N SER A 164 5.33 -8.87 4.51
CA SER A 164 4.91 -8.93 3.10
C SER A 164 3.44 -9.34 2.97
N LEU A 165 2.86 -10.07 3.92
CA LEU A 165 1.42 -10.38 3.93
C LEU A 165 0.57 -9.11 4.04
N ARG A 166 1.03 -8.11 4.80
CA ARG A 166 0.38 -6.80 4.85
C ARG A 166 0.54 -6.03 3.54
N HIS A 167 1.72 -6.08 2.90
CA HIS A 167 1.89 -5.49 1.58
C HIS A 167 1.02 -6.18 0.52
N THR A 168 0.82 -7.49 0.66
CA THR A 168 -0.06 -8.29 -0.19
C THR A 168 -1.49 -7.78 -0.11
N LEU A 169 -2.04 -7.50 1.08
CA LEU A 169 -3.35 -6.86 1.19
C LEU A 169 -3.40 -5.51 0.45
N ASN A 170 -2.41 -4.64 0.65
CA ASN A 170 -2.36 -3.34 -0.01
C ASN A 170 -2.31 -3.45 -1.54
N HIS A 171 -1.62 -4.47 -2.05
CA HIS A 171 -1.54 -4.79 -3.48
C HIS A 171 -2.90 -5.24 -4.00
N ARG A 172 -3.50 -6.25 -3.35
CA ARG A 172 -4.82 -6.79 -3.71
C ARG A 172 -5.90 -5.72 -3.72
N LEU A 173 -5.91 -4.81 -2.74
CA LEU A 173 -6.85 -3.69 -2.71
C LEU A 173 -6.70 -2.78 -3.94
N GLN A 174 -5.46 -2.50 -4.36
CA GLN A 174 -5.21 -1.66 -5.54
C GLN A 174 -5.57 -2.39 -6.84
N GLU A 175 -5.18 -3.66 -6.99
CA GLU A 175 -5.50 -4.47 -8.17
C GLU A 175 -7.01 -4.65 -8.36
N ASN A 176 -7.76 -4.75 -7.26
CA ASN A 176 -9.22 -4.86 -7.29
C ASN A 176 -9.93 -3.48 -7.35
N GLY A 177 -9.20 -2.41 -7.66
CA GLY A 177 -9.78 -1.07 -7.90
C GLY A 177 -10.38 -0.40 -6.67
N VAL A 178 -10.00 -0.81 -5.45
CA VAL A 178 -10.48 -0.17 -4.22
C VAL A 178 -9.92 1.26 -4.15
N VAL A 179 -10.80 2.21 -3.86
CA VAL A 179 -10.45 3.62 -3.78
C VAL A 179 -9.29 3.83 -2.78
N PRO A 180 -8.23 4.58 -3.13
CA PRO A 180 -7.05 4.73 -2.29
C PRO A 180 -7.33 5.22 -0.86
N THR A 181 -8.36 6.05 -0.67
CA THR A 181 -8.80 6.52 0.66
C THR A 181 -9.37 5.39 1.50
N MET A 182 -10.18 4.51 0.93
CA MET A 182 -10.70 3.31 1.60
C MET A 182 -9.56 2.35 1.93
N ALA A 183 -8.66 2.11 0.97
CA ALA A 183 -7.47 1.29 1.20
C ALA A 183 -6.58 1.87 2.31
N GLN A 184 -6.40 3.20 2.38
CA GLN A 184 -5.68 3.86 3.47
C GLN A 184 -6.33 3.61 4.84
N HIS A 185 -7.65 3.66 4.91
CA HIS A 185 -8.41 3.43 6.14
C HIS A 185 -8.31 1.97 6.60
N LEU A 186 -8.53 1.02 5.67
CA LEU A 186 -8.36 -0.43 5.93
C LEU A 186 -6.93 -0.74 6.38
N MET A 187 -5.94 -0.18 5.71
CA MET A 187 -4.53 -0.38 6.05
C MET A 187 -4.13 0.38 7.31
N ARG A 188 -4.88 1.39 7.75
CA ARG A 188 -4.50 2.32 8.84
C ARG A 188 -3.15 2.99 8.59
N HIS A 189 -2.98 3.50 7.38
CA HIS A 189 -1.84 4.32 7.02
C HIS A 189 -2.08 5.77 7.43
N SER A 190 -1.10 6.38 8.11
CA SER A 190 -1.19 7.79 8.52
C SER A 190 -1.07 8.76 7.35
N ASN A 191 -0.43 8.33 6.26
CA ASN A 191 -0.23 9.12 5.05
C ASN A 191 -0.62 8.26 3.84
N ILE A 192 -1.41 8.83 2.93
CA ILE A 192 -1.87 8.17 1.71
C ILE A 192 -0.72 7.68 0.83
N SER A 193 0.44 8.36 0.85
CA SER A 193 1.64 7.94 0.13
C SER A 193 2.09 6.53 0.54
N LEU A 194 1.85 6.09 1.77
CA LEU A 194 2.18 4.71 2.19
C LEU A 194 1.28 3.66 1.52
N THR A 195 0.09 4.07 1.06
CA THR A 195 -0.85 3.23 0.31
C THR A 195 -0.50 3.24 -1.17
N THR A 196 -0.20 4.40 -1.74
CA THR A 196 -0.08 4.61 -3.20
C THR A 196 1.34 4.51 -3.76
N ARG A 197 2.39 4.79 -2.97
CA ARG A 197 3.79 4.91 -3.45
C ARG A 197 4.33 3.67 -4.11
N THR A 198 3.82 2.50 -3.74
CA THR A 198 4.52 1.25 -4.05
C THR A 198 4.08 0.63 -5.38
N TYR A 199 2.92 0.99 -5.97
CA TYR A 199 2.39 0.21 -7.10
C TYR A 199 1.55 0.96 -8.15
N ILE A 200 1.29 2.26 -8.00
CA ILE A 200 0.65 3.03 -9.08
C ILE A 200 1.76 3.57 -9.99
N ASN A 201 2.07 2.83 -11.06
CA ASN A 201 2.67 3.48 -12.22
C ASN A 201 1.56 4.34 -12.83
N ALA A 202 1.77 5.66 -12.94
CA ALA A 202 0.77 6.55 -13.53
C ALA A 202 0.36 6.10 -14.95
N ALA A 203 1.27 5.44 -15.68
CA ALA A 203 1.03 4.89 -17.01
C ALA A 203 0.07 3.69 -17.04
N SER A 204 -0.14 2.97 -15.92
CA SER A 204 -1.04 1.82 -15.85
C SER A 204 -2.46 2.17 -15.38
N LEU A 205 -2.74 3.46 -15.15
CA LEU A 205 -4.07 3.91 -14.74
C LEU A 205 -5.02 3.97 -15.95
N PRO A 206 -6.23 3.39 -15.87
CA PRO A 206 -7.23 3.45 -16.94
C PRO A 206 -7.94 4.81 -16.94
N LEU A 207 -7.19 5.89 -17.21
CA LEU A 207 -7.67 7.27 -17.11
C LEU A 207 -8.88 7.54 -18.03
N ALA A 208 -8.87 6.98 -19.24
CA ALA A 208 -9.97 7.12 -20.18
C ALA A 208 -11.26 6.49 -19.66
N ASP A 209 -11.19 5.30 -19.06
CA ASP A 209 -12.37 4.62 -18.52
C ASP A 209 -12.85 5.26 -17.23
N ALA A 210 -11.96 5.87 -16.44
CA ALA A 210 -12.35 6.71 -15.32
C ALA A 210 -13.12 7.95 -15.79
N LEU A 211 -12.67 8.60 -16.86
CA LEU A 211 -13.33 9.79 -17.40
C LEU A 211 -14.72 9.48 -17.99
N LYS A 212 -14.90 8.32 -18.63
CA LYS A 212 -16.21 7.85 -19.14
C LYS A 212 -17.29 7.70 -18.05
N LYS A 213 -16.89 7.52 -16.78
CA LYS A 213 -17.83 7.41 -15.64
C LYS A 213 -18.37 8.76 -15.17
N VAL A 214 -17.74 9.86 -15.59
CA VAL A 214 -18.20 11.21 -15.27
C VAL A 214 -19.43 11.53 -16.13
N PRO A 215 -20.55 12.00 -15.54
CA PRO A 215 -21.76 12.29 -16.30
C PRO A 215 -21.52 13.40 -17.33
N ALA A 216 -22.09 13.22 -18.53
CA ALA A 216 -22.04 14.24 -19.57
C ALA A 216 -22.91 15.46 -19.17
N ILE A 217 -22.30 16.64 -19.15
CA ILE A 217 -22.99 17.90 -18.79
C ILE A 217 -23.92 18.38 -19.93
N LEU A 218 -23.52 18.13 -21.17
CA LEU A 218 -24.22 18.64 -22.37
C LEU A 218 -25.29 17.67 -22.90
N SER A 219 -25.43 16.49 -22.31
CA SER A 219 -26.50 15.56 -22.68
C SER A 219 -27.70 15.80 -21.79
N PRO A 220 -28.92 16.01 -22.34
CA PRO A 220 -30.12 16.12 -21.52
C PRO A 220 -30.26 14.83 -20.72
N ALA A 221 -30.29 14.94 -19.39
CA ALA A 221 -30.36 13.81 -18.48
C ALA A 221 -31.55 12.92 -18.83
N LYS A 222 -31.32 11.63 -19.10
CA LYS A 222 -32.37 10.63 -18.92
C LYS A 222 -32.67 10.60 -17.43
N SER A 223 -33.87 11.06 -17.07
CA SER A 223 -34.40 11.11 -15.72
C SER A 223 -34.26 9.77 -15.00
N ALA A 224 -33.33 9.70 -14.05
CA ALA A 224 -33.47 8.85 -12.87
C ALA A 224 -33.85 9.78 -11.71
N THR A 225 -35.11 9.70 -11.29
CA THR A 225 -35.75 10.51 -10.25
C THR A 225 -35.24 10.17 -8.83
N PRO A 226 -35.50 11.03 -7.82
CA PRO A 226 -34.42 11.65 -7.06
C PRO A 226 -34.41 11.32 -5.56
N ILE A 227 -33.25 11.49 -4.91
CA ILE A 227 -33.19 11.72 -3.46
C ILE A 227 -33.62 13.18 -3.22
N ALA A 228 -34.64 13.36 -2.40
CA ALA A 228 -35.24 14.65 -2.08
C ALA A 228 -34.23 15.60 -1.38
N THR A 229 -34.22 16.87 -1.81
CA THR A 229 -33.73 18.01 -1.03
C THR A 229 -34.63 19.21 -1.37
N PRO A 230 -35.10 20.00 -0.39
CA PRO A 230 -36.05 21.06 -0.66
C PRO A 230 -35.37 22.33 -1.20
N ALA A 231 -36.08 22.91 -2.18
CA ALA A 231 -36.27 24.32 -2.53
C ALA A 231 -35.06 25.28 -2.70
N LEU A 232 -35.03 25.85 -3.91
CA LEU A 232 -34.27 27.01 -4.37
C LEU A 232 -34.28 28.21 -3.42
N VAL A 233 -33.12 28.89 -3.36
CA VAL A 233 -33.08 30.36 -3.30
C VAL A 233 -32.17 30.84 -4.43
N ALA A 234 -32.67 31.83 -5.19
CA ALA A 234 -32.02 32.44 -6.33
C ALA A 234 -30.97 33.48 -5.92
N ALA A 235 -29.84 33.50 -6.64
CA ALA A 235 -29.18 34.66 -7.25
C ALA A 235 -27.66 34.45 -7.29
N SER A 236 -27.12 34.40 -8.51
CA SER A 236 -25.70 34.42 -8.82
C SER A 236 -24.99 35.69 -8.33
N PRO A 237 -23.67 35.66 -8.26
CA PRO A 237 -22.89 36.64 -8.98
C PRO A 237 -21.99 36.00 -10.04
N THR A 238 -21.94 36.68 -11.17
CA THR A 238 -21.13 36.43 -12.36
C THR A 238 -19.67 36.14 -12.03
N LEU A 239 -19.18 34.95 -12.38
CA LEU A 239 -17.75 34.66 -12.48
C LEU A 239 -17.26 35.11 -13.85
N SER A 240 -16.34 36.08 -13.89
CA SER A 240 -15.58 36.39 -15.10
C SER A 240 -14.65 35.22 -15.41
N GLN A 241 -14.88 34.50 -16.50
CA GLN A 241 -13.89 33.58 -17.04
C GLN A 241 -12.84 34.39 -17.81
N VAL A 242 -11.58 34.25 -17.40
CA VAL A 242 -10.43 34.55 -18.25
C VAL A 242 -10.02 33.23 -18.85
N ASP A 243 -10.62 32.86 -19.97
CA ASP A 243 -10.18 31.70 -20.75
C ASP A 243 -8.90 32.12 -21.49
N LYS A 244 -7.74 31.74 -20.96
CA LYS A 244 -6.51 31.75 -21.75
C LYS A 244 -6.55 30.52 -22.64
N GLU A 245 -6.87 30.75 -23.90
CA GLU A 245 -6.76 29.76 -24.97
C GLU A 245 -5.27 29.54 -25.23
N TYR A 246 -4.73 28.42 -24.73
CA TYR A 246 -3.32 28.08 -24.94
C TYR A 246 -3.13 27.53 -26.35
N SER A 247 -2.13 28.05 -27.07
CA SER A 247 -1.83 27.56 -28.42
C SER A 247 -1.27 26.13 -28.37
N LYS A 248 -1.37 25.42 -29.50
CA LYS A 248 -0.80 24.07 -29.65
C LYS A 248 0.70 24.05 -29.31
N GLU A 249 1.43 25.11 -29.61
CA GLU A 249 2.86 25.23 -29.28
C GLU A 249 3.09 25.42 -27.78
N GLU A 250 2.24 26.17 -27.08
CA GLU A 250 2.34 26.35 -25.62
C GLU A 250 2.06 25.05 -24.86
N LEU A 251 1.10 24.25 -25.34
CA LEU A 251 0.82 22.92 -24.81
C LEU A 251 1.98 21.94 -25.05
N LEU A 252 2.58 21.96 -26.23
CA LEU A 252 3.76 21.13 -26.54
C LEU A 252 4.95 21.51 -25.66
N LYS A 253 5.20 22.81 -25.47
CA LYS A 253 6.26 23.31 -24.59
C LYS A 253 6.03 22.94 -23.12
N PHE A 254 4.77 22.98 -22.66
CA PHE A 254 4.40 22.55 -21.31
C PHE A 254 4.68 21.06 -21.09
N LEU A 255 4.38 20.21 -22.09
CA LEU A 255 4.65 18.77 -22.04
C LEU A 255 6.15 18.46 -22.06
N GLU A 256 6.96 19.23 -22.81
CA GLU A 256 8.42 19.11 -22.81
C GLU A 256 9.05 19.57 -21.49
N THR A 257 8.55 20.64 -20.87
CA THR A 257 9.09 21.15 -19.59
C THR A 257 8.71 20.32 -18.36
N ASN A 258 7.63 19.55 -18.41
CA ASN A 258 7.12 18.74 -17.29
C ASN A 258 7.44 17.25 -17.44
N ASP A 259 8.54 16.94 -18.12
CA ASP A 259 9.20 15.64 -18.31
C ASP A 259 8.46 14.43 -17.68
N LEU A 260 7.42 13.97 -18.36
CA LEU A 260 6.81 12.63 -18.15
C LEU A 260 7.37 11.61 -19.16
N SER A 261 8.46 11.93 -19.84
CA SER A 261 9.14 11.05 -20.78
C SER A 261 10.56 10.78 -20.30
N HIS A 262 10.72 9.85 -19.36
CA HIS A 262 12.02 9.19 -19.22
C HIS A 262 12.42 8.63 -20.60
N PRO A 263 13.59 9.00 -21.14
CA PRO A 263 14.07 8.38 -22.36
C PRO A 263 14.39 6.91 -22.05
N MET A 264 13.64 6.02 -22.70
CA MET A 264 14.00 4.62 -22.88
C MET A 264 15.24 4.57 -23.77
N THR A 265 16.41 4.89 -23.22
CA THR A 265 17.69 4.57 -23.84
C THR A 265 18.12 3.21 -23.31
N LEU A 266 17.88 2.17 -24.13
CA LEU A 266 18.51 0.87 -23.96
C LEU A 266 20.04 1.07 -23.97
N PRO A 267 20.80 0.54 -22.99
CA PRO A 267 22.26 0.56 -23.07
C PRO A 267 22.69 -0.45 -24.13
N VAL A 268 22.94 0.01 -25.35
CA VAL A 268 23.76 -0.72 -26.32
C VAL A 268 25.19 -0.24 -26.15
N MET A 269 26.01 -1.08 -25.54
CA MET A 269 27.47 -1.13 -25.75
C MET A 269 27.82 -2.61 -25.97
N PRO A 270 28.88 -2.95 -26.73
CA PRO A 270 30.08 -2.14 -26.95
C PRO A 270 30.64 -2.18 -28.39
N CYS A 271 31.61 -1.31 -28.66
CA CYS A 271 32.96 -1.65 -29.16
C CYS A 271 33.62 -0.40 -29.75
N THR A 272 34.52 0.21 -28.97
CA THR A 272 35.60 1.02 -29.53
C THR A 272 36.74 0.06 -29.83
N ASP A 273 36.98 -0.24 -31.11
CA ASP A 273 38.33 -0.56 -31.56
C ASP A 273 38.59 0.11 -32.91
N LYS A 274 39.84 0.55 -33.06
CA LYS A 274 40.31 1.41 -34.14
C LYS A 274 40.44 0.61 -35.44
N GLY A 275 39.83 1.12 -36.52
CA GLY A 275 40.34 0.93 -37.87
C GLY A 275 39.41 0.23 -38.87
N LYS A 276 39.13 0.98 -39.96
CA LYS A 276 38.66 0.56 -41.29
C LYS A 276 37.15 0.24 -41.46
N GLY A 277 36.51 1.07 -42.30
CA GLY A 277 35.43 0.65 -43.21
C GLY A 277 33.98 0.86 -42.73
N CYS A 278 33.44 2.07 -42.90
CA CYS A 278 31.99 2.30 -42.88
C CYS A 278 31.43 2.02 -44.28
N ALA A 279 30.57 1.01 -44.42
CA ALA A 279 29.74 0.81 -45.60
C ALA A 279 28.30 0.54 -45.14
N ILE A 280 27.42 1.47 -45.48
CA ILE A 280 25.98 1.42 -45.18
C ILE A 280 25.31 0.90 -46.45
N GLN A 281 24.69 -0.28 -46.41
CA GLN A 281 23.69 -0.70 -47.39
C GLN A 281 22.38 -0.93 -46.66
N GLY A 282 21.34 -0.22 -47.10
CA GLY A 282 19.98 -0.33 -46.58
C GLY A 282 19.16 -1.42 -47.28
N SER A 283 18.07 -1.80 -46.63
CA SER A 283 16.89 -2.48 -47.19
C SER A 283 15.85 -2.61 -46.05
N ASN A 284 14.76 -1.84 -46.07
CA ASN A 284 13.44 -2.23 -46.57
C ASN A 284 12.89 -3.55 -45.98
N LEU A 285 11.99 -3.44 -44.99
CA LEU A 285 10.55 -3.75 -45.05
C LEU A 285 9.90 -3.43 -43.69
#